data_AF-A0A2D7T8L9-F1
#
_entry.id   AF-A0A2D7T8L9-F1
#
_cell.length_a   1.000
_cell.length_b   1.000
_cell.length_c   1.000
_cell.angle_alpha   90.00
_cell.angle_beta   90.00
_cell.angle_gamma   90.00
#
_symmetry.space_group_name_H-M   'P 1'
#
loop_
_entity.id
_entity.type
_entity.pdbx_description
1 polymer ?
#
loop_
_entity_poly.entity_id
_entity_poly.type
_entity_poly.pdbx_seq_one_letter_code
_entity_poly.pdbx_strand_id
1 'polypeptide(L)'
;MKSQKSKPESVVIATPVAETAGINQTLNKVLGATSVIVVIFIVIAATHGEAISNGIIENNDDSFVRVPVWERGNFDFITNENYSYVMEFGEYEVLETSNEWNSTHVFVEYELPMEEGGAAPNGIISLAYWRPNVPDGVQVPVIAEFGPYFQEPSVQTPTIEVPGSWLGQMIIDQILPHGFAFAQ
;
A
#
# COMPACT_ATOMS: atom_id res chain seq x y z
N MET A 1 66.20 11.67 -86.34
CA MET A 1 65.87 11.46 -84.91
C MET A 1 64.41 11.84 -84.69
N LYS A 2 63.52 10.87 -84.51
CA LYS A 2 62.12 11.10 -84.12
C LYS A 2 61.96 10.68 -82.67
N SER A 3 61.64 11.64 -81.81
CA SER A 3 61.40 11.46 -80.38
C SER A 3 60.05 10.77 -80.18
N GLN A 4 60.05 9.57 -79.59
CA GLN A 4 58.83 8.89 -79.16
C GLN A 4 58.49 9.32 -77.73
N LYS A 5 57.35 10.00 -77.59
CA LYS A 5 56.67 10.27 -76.32
C LYS A 5 56.20 8.95 -75.71
N SER A 6 56.71 8.58 -74.54
CA SER A 6 56.15 7.50 -73.73
C SER A 6 54.91 7.98 -72.98
N LYS A 7 53.79 7.30 -73.18
CA LYS A 7 52.55 7.49 -72.41
C LYS A 7 52.79 7.02 -70.96
N PRO A 8 52.36 7.75 -69.93
CA PRO A 8 52.50 7.27 -68.55
C PRO A 8 51.57 6.06 -68.32
N GLU A 9 52.09 5.02 -67.67
CA GLU A 9 51.33 3.85 -67.24
C GLU A 9 50.25 4.25 -66.24
N SER A 10 49.04 3.73 -66.44
CA SER A 10 47.93 3.89 -65.49
C SER A 10 48.21 3.07 -64.24
N VAL A 11 48.35 3.75 -63.09
CA VAL A 11 48.38 3.09 -61.78
C VAL A 11 46.99 2.56 -61.47
N VAL A 12 46.83 1.24 -61.54
CA VAL A 12 45.64 0.54 -61.06
C VAL A 12 45.79 0.39 -59.55
N ILE A 13 45.09 1.22 -58.77
CA ILE A 13 44.95 1.01 -57.32
C ILE A 13 44.00 -0.17 -57.15
N ALA A 14 44.55 -1.38 -57.09
CA ALA A 14 43.80 -2.55 -56.69
C ALA A 14 43.59 -2.47 -55.19
N THR A 15 42.39 -2.09 -54.75
CA THR A 15 41.96 -2.38 -53.38
C THR A 15 42.05 -3.90 -53.20
N PRO A 16 42.78 -4.41 -52.20
CA PRO A 16 42.92 -5.85 -52.06
C PRO A 16 41.55 -6.45 -51.72
N VAL A 17 40.99 -7.20 -52.67
CA VAL A 17 39.72 -7.95 -52.55
C VAL A 17 39.70 -8.86 -51.32
N ALA A 18 40.88 -9.23 -50.81
CA ALA A 18 41.06 -10.01 -49.58
C ALA A 18 40.62 -9.24 -48.31
N GLU A 19 40.79 -7.92 -48.26
CA GLU A 19 40.47 -7.10 -47.09
C GLU A 19 38.96 -6.87 -46.94
N THR A 20 38.26 -6.61 -48.04
CA THR A 20 36.79 -6.50 -48.09
C THR A 20 36.09 -7.84 -47.80
N ALA A 21 36.68 -8.95 -48.23
CA ALA A 21 36.16 -10.29 -47.91
C ALA A 21 36.23 -10.59 -46.40
N GLY A 22 37.32 -10.20 -45.72
CA GLY A 22 37.48 -10.36 -44.27
C GLY A 22 36.51 -9.51 -43.44
N ILE A 23 36.24 -8.28 -43.90
CA ILE A 23 35.27 -7.37 -43.26
C ILE A 23 33.85 -7.92 -43.38
N ASN A 24 33.44 -8.39 -44.56
CA ASN A 24 32.10 -8.96 -44.76
C ASN A 24 31.88 -10.25 -43.95
N GLN A 25 32.90 -11.10 -43.82
CA GLN A 25 32.83 -12.28 -42.95
C GLN A 25 32.70 -11.90 -41.46
N THR A 26 33.37 -10.84 -41.03
CA THR A 26 33.29 -10.35 -39.65
C THR A 26 31.92 -9.73 -39.36
N LEU A 27 31.40 -8.89 -40.27
CA LEU A 27 30.06 -8.31 -40.19
C LEU A 27 28.97 -9.38 -40.12
N ASN A 28 29.03 -10.40 -40.97
CA ASN A 28 28.05 -11.49 -40.97
C ASN A 28 28.11 -12.33 -39.68
N LYS A 29 29.31 -12.53 -39.10
CA LYS A 29 29.47 -13.20 -37.81
C LYS A 29 28.89 -12.37 -36.67
N VAL A 30 29.14 -11.06 -36.65
CA VAL A 30 28.60 -10.15 -35.63
C VAL A 30 27.08 -10.07 -35.73
N LEU A 31 26.52 -9.91 -36.94
CA LEU A 31 25.08 -9.88 -37.17
C LEU A 31 24.39 -11.19 -36.77
N GLY A 32 25.01 -12.33 -37.07
CA GLY A 32 24.52 -13.64 -36.63
C GLY A 32 24.53 -13.76 -35.11
N ALA A 33 25.63 -13.37 -34.46
CA ALA A 33 25.75 -13.40 -33.01
C ALA A 33 24.73 -12.49 -32.31
N THR A 34 24.54 -11.26 -32.78
CA THR A 34 23.56 -10.32 -32.20
C THR A 34 22.13 -10.81 -32.39
N SER A 35 21.81 -11.40 -33.56
CA SER A 35 20.47 -11.93 -33.83
C SER A 35 20.12 -13.08 -32.87
N VAL A 36 21.08 -13.98 -32.60
CA VAL A 36 20.89 -15.07 -31.63
C VAL A 36 20.63 -14.53 -30.23
N ILE A 37 21.41 -13.53 -29.80
CA ILE A 37 21.25 -12.90 -28.48
C ILE A 37 19.85 -12.25 -28.35
N VAL A 38 19.40 -11.52 -29.38
CA VAL A 38 18.08 -10.88 -29.38
C VAL A 38 16.96 -11.92 -29.29
N VAL A 39 17.05 -13.01 -30.04
CA VAL A 39 16.05 -14.09 -29.97
C VAL A 39 16.02 -14.74 -28.59
N ILE A 40 17.18 -14.96 -27.96
CA ILE A 40 17.25 -15.49 -26.59
C ILE A 40 16.54 -14.55 -25.61
N PHE A 41 16.79 -13.24 -25.67
CA PHE A 41 16.10 -12.27 -24.81
C PHE A 41 14.60 -12.22 -25.07
N ILE A 42 14.15 -12.32 -26.32
CA ILE A 42 12.72 -12.37 -26.67
C ILE A 42 12.07 -13.64 -26.09
N VAL A 43 12.71 -14.79 -26.21
CA VAL A 43 12.18 -16.06 -25.67
C VAL A 43 12.14 -16.02 -24.14
N ILE A 44 13.16 -15.49 -23.48
CA ILE A 44 13.17 -15.30 -22.03
C ILE A 44 12.03 -14.36 -21.61
N ALA A 45 11.87 -13.22 -22.28
CA ALA A 45 10.78 -12.28 -21.99
C ALA A 45 9.39 -12.88 -22.24
N ALA A 46 9.23 -13.72 -23.27
CA ALA A 46 7.95 -14.37 -23.57
C ALA A 46 7.60 -15.52 -22.60
N THR A 47 8.61 -16.19 -22.03
CA THR A 47 8.42 -17.36 -21.14
C THR A 47 8.47 -17.01 -19.65
N HIS A 48 9.19 -15.95 -19.29
CA HIS A 48 9.41 -15.50 -17.92
C HIS A 48 8.98 -14.04 -17.73
N GLY A 49 8.14 -13.49 -18.62
CA GLY A 49 7.71 -12.10 -18.58
C GLY A 49 7.03 -11.70 -17.27
N GLU A 50 6.28 -12.62 -16.65
CA GLU A 50 5.66 -12.41 -15.34
C GLU A 50 6.70 -12.32 -14.22
N ALA A 51 7.71 -13.19 -14.21
CA ALA A 51 8.81 -13.13 -13.23
C ALA A 51 9.67 -11.85 -13.37
N ILE A 52 9.90 -11.40 -14.61
CA ILE A 52 10.62 -10.14 -14.88
C ILE A 52 9.77 -8.93 -14.47
N SER A 53 8.47 -8.95 -14.78
CA SER A 53 7.52 -7.93 -14.36
C SER A 53 7.46 -7.82 -12.83
N ASN A 54 7.34 -8.95 -12.14
CA ASN A 54 7.28 -8.99 -10.67
C ASN A 54 8.58 -8.47 -10.04
N GLY A 55 9.75 -8.82 -10.57
CA GLY A 55 11.03 -8.29 -10.09
C GLY A 55 11.23 -6.79 -10.37
N ILE A 56 10.61 -6.22 -11.42
CA ILE A 56 10.66 -4.76 -11.68
C ILE A 56 9.66 -4.02 -10.79
N ILE A 57 8.49 -4.61 -10.52
CA ILE A 57 7.46 -4.05 -9.63
C ILE A 57 7.94 -4.03 -8.18
N GLU A 58 8.67 -5.06 -7.74
CA GLU A 58 9.28 -5.13 -6.39
C GLU A 58 10.28 -3.99 -6.13
N ASN A 59 10.88 -3.36 -7.15
CA ASN A 59 11.81 -2.23 -6.96
C ASN A 59 11.10 -0.88 -6.78
N ASN A 60 9.75 -0.82 -6.82
CA ASN A 60 8.98 0.34 -6.38
C ASN A 60 8.42 0.07 -4.97
N ASP A 61 9.29 0.24 -3.98
CA ASP A 61 9.07 0.08 -2.52
C ASP A 61 8.01 1.03 -1.90
N ASP A 62 7.11 1.63 -2.70
CA ASP A 62 5.95 2.40 -2.22
C ASP A 62 4.62 1.65 -2.47
N SER A 63 4.65 0.51 -3.15
CA SER A 63 3.45 -0.28 -3.50
C SER A 63 2.81 -1.00 -2.32
N PHE A 64 3.50 -1.15 -1.19
CA PHE A 64 2.94 -1.75 0.03
C PHE A 64 1.83 -0.89 0.64
N VAL A 65 1.74 0.41 0.29
CA VAL A 65 0.83 1.31 1.01
C VAL A 65 -0.61 1.23 0.49
N ARG A 66 -0.87 0.99 -0.81
CA ARG A 66 -2.26 0.95 -1.35
C ARG A 66 -2.40 0.13 -2.63
N VAL A 67 -3.35 -0.80 -2.62
CA VAL A 67 -3.85 -1.49 -3.83
C VAL A 67 -4.37 -0.45 -4.84
N PRO A 68 -3.95 -0.50 -6.12
CA PRO A 68 -4.42 0.40 -7.16
C PRO A 68 -5.94 0.39 -7.34
N VAL A 69 -6.52 1.55 -7.66
CA VAL A 69 -8.00 1.72 -7.70
C VAL A 69 -8.68 0.75 -8.67
N TRP A 70 -8.07 0.50 -9.84
CA TRP A 70 -8.61 -0.40 -10.85
C TRP A 70 -8.54 -1.89 -10.46
N GLU A 71 -7.66 -2.26 -9.52
CA GLU A 71 -7.53 -3.64 -9.02
C GLU A 71 -8.51 -3.94 -7.88
N ARG A 72 -8.95 -2.90 -7.14
CA ARG A 72 -9.87 -3.07 -5.99
C ARG A 72 -11.19 -3.72 -6.36
N GLY A 73 -11.68 -3.55 -7.58
CA GLY A 73 -12.94 -4.15 -8.03
C GLY A 73 -12.93 -5.68 -8.11
N ASN A 74 -11.75 -6.31 -8.10
CA ASN A 74 -11.59 -7.76 -8.17
C ASN A 74 -11.49 -8.44 -6.80
N PHE A 75 -11.61 -7.69 -5.70
CA PHE A 75 -11.52 -8.23 -4.36
C PHE A 75 -12.83 -8.89 -3.91
N ASP A 76 -12.68 -9.92 -3.08
CA ASP A 76 -13.79 -10.68 -2.53
C ASP A 76 -14.38 -9.94 -1.31
N PHE A 77 -15.09 -8.85 -1.58
CA PHE A 77 -15.73 -8.07 -0.53
C PHE A 77 -16.89 -8.85 0.10
N ILE A 78 -16.95 -8.81 1.42
CA ILE A 78 -18.13 -9.27 2.17
C ILE A 78 -19.28 -8.30 1.88
N THR A 79 -20.28 -8.76 1.13
CA THR A 79 -21.41 -7.95 0.64
C THR A 79 -22.77 -8.48 1.10
N ASN A 80 -22.78 -9.56 1.88
CA ASN A 80 -23.96 -10.31 2.33
C ASN A 80 -24.29 -10.09 3.81
N GLU A 81 -23.67 -9.12 4.45
CA GLU A 81 -23.84 -8.81 5.88
C GLU A 81 -24.53 -7.46 6.10
N ASN A 82 -24.93 -7.17 7.34
CA ASN A 82 -25.66 -5.94 7.68
C ASN A 82 -24.83 -4.65 7.54
N TYR A 83 -23.50 -4.76 7.54
CA TYR A 83 -22.56 -3.65 7.41
C TYR A 83 -21.31 -4.09 6.63
N SER A 84 -20.55 -3.11 6.15
CA SER A 84 -19.30 -3.34 5.43
C SER A 84 -18.22 -3.86 6.35
N TYR A 85 -17.33 -4.73 5.85
CA TYR A 85 -16.20 -5.30 6.59
C TYR A 85 -14.85 -4.90 6.01
N VAL A 86 -13.84 -4.90 6.87
CA VAL A 86 -12.43 -4.91 6.46
C VAL A 86 -12.11 -6.17 5.66
N MET A 87 -11.15 -6.07 4.74
CA MET A 87 -10.72 -7.20 3.90
C MET A 87 -9.91 -8.24 4.68
N GLU A 88 -9.20 -7.79 5.71
CA GLU A 88 -8.39 -8.63 6.58
C GLU A 88 -8.88 -8.41 8.01
N PHE A 89 -9.25 -9.48 8.68
CA PHE A 89 -9.60 -9.41 10.10
C PHE A 89 -8.33 -9.37 10.93
N GLY A 90 -8.31 -8.51 11.94
CA GLY A 90 -7.20 -8.47 12.87
C GLY A 90 -7.13 -9.70 13.78
N GLU A 91 -5.95 -9.94 14.35
CA GLU A 91 -5.64 -11.14 15.13
C GLU A 91 -6.03 -11.04 16.62
N TYR A 92 -6.38 -9.84 17.08
CA TYR A 92 -6.71 -9.60 18.49
C TYR A 92 -8.20 -9.69 18.74
N GLU A 93 -8.58 -10.25 19.88
CA GLU A 93 -9.94 -10.18 20.40
C GLU A 93 -10.12 -8.92 21.24
N VAL A 94 -11.36 -8.47 21.43
CA VAL A 94 -11.67 -7.41 22.40
C VAL A 94 -11.47 -7.94 23.83
N LEU A 95 -10.94 -7.11 24.72
CA LEU A 95 -10.83 -7.43 26.13
C LEU A 95 -12.23 -7.42 26.76
N GLU A 96 -12.70 -8.58 27.19
CA GLU A 96 -14.02 -8.72 27.80
C GLU A 96 -14.14 -7.89 29.08
N THR A 97 -15.31 -7.29 29.29
CA THR A 97 -15.66 -6.58 30.53
C THR A 97 -16.99 -7.05 31.09
N SER A 98 -17.43 -6.50 32.22
CA SER A 98 -18.67 -6.91 32.87
C SER A 98 -19.95 -6.43 32.16
N ASN A 99 -19.84 -5.61 31.12
CA ASN A 99 -20.98 -5.12 30.34
C ASN A 99 -21.06 -5.79 28.97
N GLU A 100 -22.23 -5.74 28.36
CA GLU A 100 -22.52 -6.34 27.04
C GLU A 100 -21.68 -5.76 25.88
N TRP A 101 -21.01 -4.63 26.11
CA TRP A 101 -20.25 -3.89 25.10
C TRP A 101 -18.73 -4.04 25.24
N ASN A 102 -18.23 -4.86 26.17
CA ASN A 102 -16.78 -5.06 26.42
C ASN A 102 -15.99 -3.74 26.58
N SER A 103 -16.64 -2.77 27.22
CA SER A 103 -16.10 -1.42 27.43
C SER A 103 -15.78 -1.16 28.89
N THR A 104 -14.97 -0.15 29.17
CA THR A 104 -14.86 0.46 30.50
C THR A 104 -15.34 1.90 30.44
N HIS A 105 -16.17 2.29 31.41
CA HIS A 105 -16.68 3.65 31.54
C HIS A 105 -16.16 4.31 32.81
N VAL A 106 -15.71 5.55 32.68
CA VAL A 106 -15.27 6.38 33.80
C VAL A 106 -15.70 7.82 33.58
N PHE A 107 -15.91 8.54 34.68
CA PHE A 107 -16.05 9.99 34.65
C PHE A 107 -14.70 10.63 34.97
N VAL A 108 -14.31 11.60 34.15
CA VAL A 108 -13.08 12.38 34.32
C VAL A 108 -13.48 13.81 34.66
N GLU A 109 -13.12 14.24 35.86
CA GLU A 109 -13.27 15.65 36.25
C GLU A 109 -12.29 16.51 35.44
N TYR A 110 -12.80 17.58 34.84
CA TYR A 110 -12.01 18.49 34.03
C TYR A 110 -12.35 19.94 34.37
N GLU A 111 -11.34 20.67 34.83
CA GLU A 111 -11.43 22.10 35.05
C GLU A 111 -11.06 22.83 33.76
N LEU A 112 -12.05 23.47 33.13
CA LEU A 112 -11.86 24.28 31.93
C LEU A 112 -11.23 25.63 32.32
N PRO A 113 -9.99 25.92 31.89
CA PRO A 113 -9.35 27.19 32.22
C PRO A 113 -10.13 28.36 31.61
N MET A 114 -10.31 29.42 32.40
CA MET A 114 -10.97 30.65 31.92
C MET A 114 -10.23 31.27 30.73
N GLU A 115 -8.90 31.08 30.65
CA GLU A 115 -8.06 31.55 29.55
C GLU A 115 -8.37 30.85 28.21
N GLU A 116 -8.90 29.63 28.24
CA GLU A 116 -9.32 28.87 27.05
C GLU A 116 -10.77 29.18 26.63
N GLY A 117 -11.41 30.18 27.26
CA GLY A 117 -12.79 30.58 27.00
C GLY A 117 -13.83 29.63 27.61
N GLY A 118 -13.40 28.74 28.51
CA GLY A 118 -14.27 27.79 29.19
C GLY A 118 -15.08 28.42 30.32
N ALA A 119 -16.35 28.01 30.46
CA ALA A 119 -17.26 28.51 31.49
C ALA A 119 -18.14 27.41 32.10
N ALA A 120 -17.61 26.20 32.26
CA ALA A 120 -18.34 25.09 32.90
C ALA A 120 -17.96 24.98 34.39
N PRO A 121 -18.81 25.42 35.33
CA PRO A 121 -18.62 25.07 36.73
C PRO A 121 -18.82 23.56 36.87
N ASN A 122 -17.77 22.84 37.28
CA ASN A 122 -17.74 21.38 37.45
C ASN A 122 -17.82 20.59 36.12
N GLY A 123 -16.88 20.84 35.20
CA GLY A 123 -16.76 20.04 33.98
C GLY A 123 -16.51 18.57 34.30
N ILE A 124 -17.35 17.69 33.75
CA ILE A 124 -17.21 16.24 33.84
C ILE A 124 -17.24 15.70 32.41
N ILE A 125 -16.23 14.92 32.06
CA ILE A 125 -16.10 14.21 30.80
C ILE A 125 -16.53 12.76 31.04
N SER A 126 -17.53 12.31 30.30
CA SER A 126 -17.85 10.89 30.19
C SER A 126 -16.84 10.25 29.24
N LEU A 127 -16.08 9.26 29.71
CA LEU A 127 -15.09 8.55 28.91
C LEU A 127 -15.44 7.06 28.89
N ALA A 128 -15.64 6.52 27.69
CA ALA A 128 -15.71 5.11 27.42
C ALA A 128 -14.47 4.65 26.63
N TYR A 129 -13.94 3.48 26.94
CA TYR A 129 -12.86 2.91 26.15
C TYR A 129 -12.94 1.38 26.02
N TRP A 130 -12.43 0.90 24.90
CA TRP A 130 -12.31 -0.50 24.52
C TRP A 130 -10.87 -0.83 24.26
N ARG A 131 -10.46 -2.04 24.66
CA ARG A 131 -9.07 -2.48 24.57
C ARG A 131 -9.00 -3.82 23.85
N PRO A 132 -7.94 -4.08 23.07
CA PRO A 132 -7.64 -5.42 22.63
C PRO A 132 -7.15 -6.26 23.81
N ASN A 133 -7.42 -7.56 23.74
CA ASN A 133 -6.93 -8.54 24.69
C ASN A 133 -5.44 -8.82 24.41
N VAL A 134 -4.57 -8.13 25.15
CA VAL A 134 -3.11 -8.24 25.04
C VAL A 134 -2.50 -8.53 26.41
N PRO A 135 -1.30 -9.14 26.48
CA PRO A 135 -0.61 -9.36 27.74
C PRO A 135 -0.38 -8.07 28.54
N ASP A 136 -0.35 -8.20 29.86
CA ASP A 136 -0.10 -7.08 30.76
C ASP A 136 1.24 -6.39 30.45
N GLY A 137 1.23 -5.05 30.52
CA GLY A 137 2.40 -4.20 30.26
C GLY A 137 2.64 -3.86 28.79
N VAL A 138 1.88 -4.43 27.85
CA VAL A 138 1.92 -4.05 26.43
C VAL A 138 1.28 -2.66 26.25
N GLN A 139 2.00 -1.76 25.56
CA GLN A 139 1.46 -0.47 25.15
C GLN A 139 0.62 -0.64 23.88
N VAL A 140 -0.60 -0.11 23.93
CA VAL A 140 -1.57 -0.19 22.83
C VAL A 140 -1.82 1.22 22.30
N PRO A 141 -1.73 1.45 20.97
CA PRO A 141 -2.10 2.72 20.38
C PRO A 141 -3.61 2.97 20.54
N VAL A 142 -4.00 4.21 20.85
CA VAL A 142 -5.40 4.58 21.07
C VAL A 142 -5.90 5.49 19.95
N ILE A 143 -7.02 5.11 19.35
CA ILE A 143 -7.82 6.00 18.50
C ILE A 143 -8.84 6.68 19.41
N ALA A 144 -8.81 7.99 19.48
CA ALA A 144 -9.71 8.78 20.32
C ALA A 144 -10.67 9.59 19.45
N GLU A 145 -11.96 9.43 19.70
CA GLU A 145 -13.02 10.28 19.18
C GLU A 145 -13.42 11.29 20.26
N PHE A 146 -13.55 12.56 19.89
CA PHE A 146 -14.08 13.60 20.77
C PHE A 146 -15.27 14.25 20.07
N GLY A 147 -16.44 14.17 20.69
CA GLY A 147 -17.65 14.76 20.13
C GLY A 147 -18.56 15.30 21.22
N PRO A 148 -19.25 16.43 21.01
CA PRO A 148 -20.37 16.79 21.86
C PRO A 148 -21.51 15.80 21.60
N TYR A 149 -21.68 14.81 22.49
CA TYR A 149 -22.90 14.00 22.45
C TYR A 149 -24.02 14.78 23.12
N PHE A 150 -24.87 15.36 22.29
CA PHE A 150 -26.14 15.91 22.76
C PHE A 150 -26.97 14.74 23.28
N GLN A 151 -27.53 14.87 24.49
CA GLN A 151 -28.55 13.96 25.02
C GLN A 151 -29.86 14.05 24.21
N GLU A 152 -29.80 14.05 22.88
CA GLU A 152 -30.99 13.89 22.05
C GLU A 152 -31.41 12.43 22.20
N PRO A 153 -32.55 12.14 22.85
CA PRO A 153 -33.05 10.79 22.92
C PRO A 153 -33.53 10.43 21.53
N SER A 154 -32.65 9.88 20.68
CA SER A 154 -33.10 9.15 19.51
C SER A 154 -33.92 7.97 20.01
N VAL A 155 -35.01 7.70 19.30
CA VAL A 155 -36.00 6.70 19.67
C VAL A 155 -35.29 5.37 19.97
N GLN A 156 -35.32 4.96 21.24
CA GLN A 156 -34.80 3.68 21.77
C GLN A 156 -33.28 3.56 22.00
N THR A 157 -32.47 4.61 21.87
CA THR A 157 -31.04 4.53 22.24
C THR A 157 -30.85 4.79 23.76
N PRO A 158 -30.11 3.92 24.48
CA PRO A 158 -29.71 4.17 25.87
C PRO A 158 -29.01 5.52 26.08
N THR A 159 -28.88 5.98 27.33
CA THR A 159 -28.17 7.23 27.63
C THR A 159 -26.70 7.15 27.18
N ILE A 160 -26.06 8.30 26.95
CA ILE A 160 -24.62 8.39 26.60
C ILE A 160 -23.69 7.76 27.66
N GLU A 161 -24.22 7.51 28.86
CA GLU A 161 -23.52 6.85 29.97
C GLU A 161 -23.49 5.33 29.82
N VAL A 162 -24.23 4.76 28.85
CA VAL A 162 -24.13 3.35 28.47
C VAL A 162 -23.16 3.25 27.29
N PRO A 163 -21.91 2.84 27.52
CA PRO A 163 -20.92 2.74 26.46
C PRO A 163 -21.40 1.81 25.35
N GLY A 164 -20.99 2.07 24.11
CA GLY A 164 -21.27 1.17 22.98
C GLY A 164 -22.65 1.33 22.36
N SER A 165 -23.63 1.83 23.12
CA SER A 165 -24.99 2.07 22.61
C SER A 165 -25.06 3.11 21.47
N TRP A 166 -24.10 4.03 21.42
CA TRP A 166 -23.94 5.04 20.37
C TRP A 166 -22.76 4.78 19.45
N LEU A 167 -21.86 3.86 19.82
CA LEU A 167 -20.75 3.48 18.98
C LEU A 167 -21.26 2.56 17.89
N GLY A 168 -20.84 2.79 16.65
CA GLY A 168 -21.07 1.80 15.60
C GLY A 168 -20.35 0.51 15.97
N GLN A 169 -21.10 -0.59 16.16
CA GLN A 169 -20.56 -1.94 16.42
C GLN A 169 -19.41 -2.29 15.46
N MET A 170 -19.45 -1.77 14.23
CA MET A 170 -18.38 -1.84 13.23
C MET A 170 -16.99 -1.44 13.77
N ILE A 171 -16.89 -0.38 14.59
CA ILE A 171 -15.59 0.08 15.14
C ILE A 171 -15.02 -0.97 16.09
N ILE A 172 -15.87 -1.51 16.97
CA ILE A 172 -15.49 -2.57 17.91
C ILE A 172 -15.04 -3.81 17.13
N ASP A 173 -15.86 -4.25 16.18
CA ASP A 173 -15.66 -5.51 15.48
C ASP A 173 -14.51 -5.48 14.46
N GLN A 174 -14.16 -4.30 13.94
CA GLN A 174 -13.27 -4.22 12.78
C GLN A 174 -12.01 -3.40 13.00
N ILE A 175 -11.98 -2.49 13.97
CA ILE A 175 -10.78 -1.67 14.23
C ILE A 175 -9.98 -2.24 15.40
N LEU A 176 -10.65 -2.58 16.51
CA LEU A 176 -9.96 -3.13 17.69
C LEU A 176 -9.14 -4.39 17.39
N PRO A 177 -9.60 -5.33 16.53
CA PRO A 177 -8.83 -6.53 16.24
C PRO A 177 -7.47 -6.26 15.60
N HIS A 178 -7.23 -5.08 15.03
CA HIS A 178 -5.92 -4.70 14.48
C HIS A 178 -4.92 -4.19 15.53
N GLY A 179 -5.23 -4.35 16.82
CA GLY A 179 -4.32 -4.00 17.91
C GLY A 179 -4.39 -2.53 18.33
N PHE A 180 -5.51 -1.86 18.06
CA PHE A 180 -5.79 -0.52 18.56
C PHE A 180 -6.78 -0.60 19.72
N ALA A 181 -6.64 0.30 20.69
CA ALA A 181 -7.70 0.65 21.61
C ALA A 181 -8.54 1.79 21.02
N PHE A 182 -9.79 1.88 21.43
CA PHE A 182 -10.69 2.97 21.04
C PHE A 182 -11.20 3.68 22.28
N ALA A 183 -11.26 5.02 22.25
CA ALA A 183 -11.76 5.85 23.32
C ALA A 183 -12.72 6.90 22.77
N GLN A 184 -13.79 7.15 23.51
CA GLN A 184 -14.88 8.07 23.16
C GLN A 184 -15.31 8.88 24.39
#